data_AF-A0A7X6Y3C7-F1
#
_entry.id   AF-A0A7X6Y3C7-F1
#
_cell.length_a   1.000
_cell.length_b   1.000
_cell.length_c   1.000
_cell.angle_alpha   90.00
_cell.angle_beta   90.00
_cell.angle_gamma   90.00
#
_symmetry.space_group_name_H-M   'P 1'
#
loop_
_entity.id
_entity.type
_entity.pdbx_description
1 polymer ?
#
loop_
_entity_poly.entity_id
_entity_poly.type
_entity_poly.pdbx_seq_one_letter_code
_entity_poly.pdbx_strand_id
1 'polypeptide(L)'
;MGYVGEYIRSLRETKKYSQRKLSYLSKVSNATINRIEKGISQPAPETLKKLASALGVTYEELLYIAGYLDKNLVNADIIRKIREKRNMSHDELSKDIEKSIGTKIPPEVLESMEKGKLLNPGQDYINAIARYEGVSPGMLYKCAVSADLDFTIKESIGELKEKLNQINLSHIRNKELKEWINNPASLEYLVFAKKLFDMKINPDFVLKEFVYKIFRNGVN
;
A
#
# COMPACT_ATOMS: atom_id res chain seq x y z
N MET A 1 -25.54 -1.07 9.39
CA MET A 1 -24.72 0.17 9.28
C MET A 1 -23.41 -0.18 8.60
N GLY A 2 -22.89 0.68 7.73
CA GLY A 2 -21.64 0.41 7.01
C GLY A 2 -20.44 0.79 7.88
N TYR A 3 -19.61 -0.19 8.25
CA TYR A 3 -18.43 -0.04 9.11
C TYR A 3 -17.49 1.11 8.71
N VAL A 4 -17.30 1.32 7.40
CA VAL A 4 -16.52 2.45 6.84
C VAL A 4 -17.10 3.83 7.15
N GLY A 5 -18.42 3.97 7.16
CA GLY A 5 -19.10 5.23 7.42
C GLY A 5 -18.94 5.69 8.86
N GLU A 6 -19.07 4.75 9.79
CA GLU A 6 -18.83 4.97 11.23
C GLU A 6 -17.37 5.33 11.49
N TYR A 7 -16.43 4.64 10.83
CA TYR A 7 -15.01 4.94 10.95
C TYR A 7 -14.67 6.36 10.48
N ILE A 8 -15.13 6.74 9.28
CA ILE A 8 -14.96 8.10 8.73
C ILE A 8 -15.56 9.16 9.68
N ARG A 9 -16.74 8.88 10.23
CA ARG A 9 -17.39 9.76 11.21
C ARG A 9 -16.54 9.93 12.47
N SER A 10 -16.00 8.84 13.00
CA SER A 10 -15.16 8.87 14.21
C SER A 10 -13.88 9.69 14.02
N LEU A 11 -13.21 9.55 12.86
CA LEU A 11 -12.02 10.33 12.50
C LEU A 11 -12.36 11.83 12.39
N ARG A 12 -13.49 12.15 11.76
CA ARG A 12 -13.98 13.53 11.62
C ARG A 12 -14.25 14.16 12.99
N GLU A 13 -14.93 13.44 13.88
CA GLU A 13 -15.27 13.91 15.23
C GLU A 13 -14.03 14.05 16.12
N THR A 14 -13.07 13.13 16.02
CA THR A 14 -11.77 13.22 16.71
C THR A 14 -11.02 14.50 16.33
N LYS A 15 -11.11 14.90 15.05
CA LYS A 15 -10.54 16.16 14.54
C LYS A 15 -11.41 17.39 14.80
N LYS A 16 -12.56 17.23 15.47
CA LYS A 16 -13.55 18.29 15.72
C LYS A 16 -14.03 18.98 14.44
N TYR A 17 -14.10 18.25 13.33
CA TYR A 17 -14.59 18.76 12.06
C TYR A 17 -16.10 18.60 11.96
N SER A 18 -16.80 19.63 11.47
CA SER A 18 -18.16 19.47 10.96
C SER A 18 -18.13 18.75 9.61
N GLN A 19 -19.25 18.15 9.18
CA GLN A 19 -19.33 17.54 7.84
C GLN A 19 -19.05 18.58 6.73
N ARG A 20 -19.49 19.84 6.92
CA ARG A 20 -19.15 20.97 6.02
C ARG A 20 -17.64 21.25 5.99
N LYS A 21 -16.96 21.19 7.15
CA LYS A 21 -15.51 21.39 7.22
C LYS A 21 -14.76 20.27 6.50
N LEU A 22 -15.16 19.01 6.73
CA LEU A 22 -14.59 17.87 6.02
C LEU A 22 -14.85 17.96 4.51
N SER A 23 -16.05 18.38 4.10
CA SER A 23 -16.41 18.63 2.70
C SER A 23 -15.46 19.63 2.03
N TYR A 24 -15.22 20.76 2.69
CA TYR A 24 -14.29 21.78 2.20
C TYR A 24 -12.86 21.25 2.05
N LEU A 25 -12.36 20.53 3.07
CA LEU A 25 -10.98 20.01 3.08
C LEU A 25 -10.76 18.89 2.06
N SER A 26 -11.71 17.96 1.96
CA SER A 26 -11.61 16.78 1.07
C SER A 26 -12.05 17.06 -0.36
N LYS A 27 -12.70 18.20 -0.63
CA LYS A 27 -13.40 18.48 -1.90
C LYS A 27 -14.44 17.41 -2.27
N VAL A 28 -15.00 16.73 -1.28
CA VAL A 28 -16.15 15.82 -1.42
C VAL A 28 -17.40 16.56 -0.99
N SER A 29 -18.52 16.40 -1.71
CA SER A 29 -19.74 17.14 -1.37
C SER A 29 -20.23 16.78 0.04
N ASN A 30 -20.78 17.76 0.76
CA ASN A 30 -21.34 17.55 2.10
C ASN A 30 -22.46 16.48 2.07
N ALA A 31 -23.26 16.44 1.00
CA ALA A 31 -24.29 15.43 0.79
C ALA A 31 -23.69 14.02 0.67
N THR A 32 -22.59 13.87 -0.08
CA THR A 32 -21.88 12.60 -0.23
C THR A 32 -21.29 12.13 1.12
N ILE A 33 -20.64 13.01 1.87
CA ILE A 33 -20.11 12.70 3.21
C ILE A 33 -21.23 12.23 4.14
N ASN A 34 -22.37 12.94 4.17
CA ASN A 34 -23.52 12.55 4.98
C ASN A 34 -24.07 11.16 4.59
N ARG A 35 -24.15 10.86 3.29
CA ARG A 35 -24.58 9.53 2.81
C ARG A 35 -23.59 8.43 3.21
N ILE A 36 -22.29 8.70 3.14
CA ILE A 36 -21.23 7.76 3.56
C ILE A 36 -21.30 7.51 5.07
N GLU A 37 -21.34 8.56 5.89
CA GLU A 37 -21.39 8.43 7.36
C GLU A 37 -22.66 7.73 7.86
N LYS A 38 -23.76 7.83 7.12
CA LYS A 38 -25.01 7.08 7.39
C LYS A 38 -24.99 5.64 6.84
N GLY A 39 -23.94 5.26 6.11
CA GLY A 39 -23.85 3.94 5.45
C GLY A 39 -24.82 3.76 4.28
N ILE A 40 -25.36 4.84 3.73
CA ILE A 40 -26.31 4.82 2.59
C ILE A 40 -25.57 4.57 1.27
N SER A 41 -24.31 5.00 1.17
CA SER A 41 -23.49 4.81 -0.02
C SER A 41 -22.11 4.30 0.35
N GLN A 42 -21.66 3.25 -0.34
CA GLN A 42 -20.27 2.83 -0.30
C GLN A 42 -19.39 3.86 -1.03
N PRO A 43 -18.35 4.41 -0.38
CA PRO A 43 -17.47 5.38 -1.00
C PRO A 43 -16.54 4.70 -2.03
N ALA A 44 -16.48 5.24 -3.24
CA ALA A 44 -15.52 4.77 -4.24
C ALA A 44 -14.06 5.04 -3.80
N PRO A 45 -13.07 4.29 -4.32
CA PRO A 45 -11.65 4.47 -3.98
C PRO A 45 -11.17 5.93 -4.11
N GLU A 46 -11.54 6.63 -5.18
CA GLU A 46 -11.21 8.05 -5.36
C GLU A 46 -11.82 8.99 -4.30
N THR A 47 -13.00 8.65 -3.78
CA THR A 47 -13.61 9.38 -2.67
C THR A 47 -12.86 9.11 -1.36
N LEU A 48 -12.46 7.86 -1.13
CA LEU A 48 -11.66 7.48 0.03
C LEU A 48 -10.29 8.17 0.01
N LYS A 49 -9.62 8.28 -1.14
CA LYS A 49 -8.35 9.00 -1.29
C LYS A 49 -8.45 10.48 -0.89
N LYS A 50 -9.50 11.14 -1.34
CA LYS A 50 -9.82 12.53 -0.97
C LYS A 50 -10.09 12.67 0.52
N LEU A 51 -10.87 11.76 1.10
CA LEU A 51 -11.18 11.76 2.54
C LEU A 51 -9.95 11.44 3.40
N ALA A 52 -9.11 10.49 3.00
CA ALA A 52 -7.88 10.11 3.69
C ALA A 52 -6.98 11.32 3.91
N SER A 53 -6.75 12.11 2.84
CA SER A 53 -5.94 13.32 2.91
C SER A 53 -6.47 14.36 3.90
N ALA A 54 -7.79 14.55 3.98
CA ALA A 54 -8.42 15.50 4.89
C ALA A 54 -8.49 14.98 6.34
N LEU A 55 -8.66 13.67 6.50
CA LEU A 55 -8.74 12.99 7.80
C LEU A 55 -7.35 12.68 8.38
N GLY A 56 -6.28 12.75 7.58
CA GLY A 56 -4.91 12.51 8.03
C GLY A 56 -4.63 11.04 8.35
N VAL A 57 -5.33 10.13 7.68
CA VAL A 57 -5.07 8.69 7.69
C VAL A 57 -4.52 8.28 6.34
N THR A 58 -3.93 7.09 6.26
CA THR A 58 -3.43 6.60 4.97
C THR A 58 -4.61 6.19 4.08
N TYR A 59 -4.39 6.22 2.78
CA TYR A 59 -5.43 5.83 1.83
C TYR A 59 -5.70 4.32 1.91
N GLU A 60 -4.63 3.55 2.09
CA GLU A 60 -4.62 2.10 2.27
C GLU A 60 -5.44 1.68 3.49
N GLU A 61 -5.41 2.46 4.56
CA GLU A 61 -6.21 2.24 5.75
C GLU A 61 -7.70 2.39 5.46
N LEU A 62 -8.12 3.47 4.80
CA LEU A 62 -9.53 3.64 4.43
C LEU A 62 -10.00 2.60 3.42
N LEU A 63 -9.13 2.17 2.49
CA LEU A 63 -9.43 1.09 1.55
C LEU A 63 -9.63 -0.24 2.26
N TYR A 64 -8.77 -0.56 3.23
CA TYR A 64 -8.90 -1.76 4.04
C TYR A 64 -10.22 -1.78 4.81
N ILE A 65 -10.54 -0.68 5.49
CA ILE A 65 -11.78 -0.55 6.27
C ILE A 65 -13.03 -0.58 5.35
N ALA A 66 -12.90 -0.10 4.12
CA ALA A 66 -13.95 -0.16 3.11
C ALA A 66 -14.08 -1.53 2.41
N GLY A 67 -13.18 -2.49 2.70
CA GLY A 67 -13.17 -3.81 2.08
C GLY A 67 -12.57 -3.83 0.66
N TYR A 68 -11.92 -2.75 0.22
CA TYR A 68 -11.19 -2.71 -1.04
C TYR A 68 -9.77 -3.28 -0.94
N LEU A 69 -9.22 -3.35 0.27
CA LEU A 69 -7.90 -3.94 0.51
C LEU A 69 -8.08 -5.13 1.44
N ASP A 70 -7.56 -6.30 1.05
CA ASP A 70 -7.38 -7.42 1.96
C ASP A 70 -5.93 -7.46 2.41
N LYS A 71 -5.68 -7.20 3.70
CA LYS A 71 -4.34 -7.32 4.31
C LYS A 71 -3.82 -8.77 4.35
N ASN A 72 -4.63 -9.74 3.94
CA ASN A 72 -4.37 -11.17 4.09
C ASN A 72 -4.06 -11.89 2.78
N LEU A 73 -3.90 -11.19 1.66
CA LEU A 73 -3.52 -11.84 0.41
C LEU A 73 -2.05 -12.27 0.49
N VAL A 74 -1.82 -13.58 0.64
CA VAL A 74 -0.47 -14.13 0.68
C VAL A 74 0.22 -13.86 -0.65
N ASN A 75 1.48 -13.45 -0.57
CA ASN A 75 2.30 -13.28 -1.75
C ASN A 75 2.65 -14.66 -2.32
N ALA A 76 1.91 -15.04 -3.36
CA ALA A 76 2.04 -16.33 -4.05
C ALA A 76 3.48 -16.63 -4.51
N ASP A 77 4.26 -15.60 -4.84
CA ASP A 77 5.66 -15.75 -5.26
C ASP A 77 6.59 -16.23 -4.13
N ILE A 78 6.18 -16.15 -2.86
CA ILE A 78 7.07 -16.52 -1.75
C ILE A 78 7.28 -18.02 -1.69
N ILE A 79 6.22 -18.81 -1.83
CA ILE A 79 6.34 -20.28 -1.81
C ILE A 79 7.23 -20.76 -2.95
N ARG A 80 7.04 -20.16 -4.13
CA ARG A 80 7.89 -20.39 -5.30
C ARG A 80 9.37 -20.08 -5.01
N LYS A 81 9.65 -18.89 -4.46
CA LYS A 81 11.02 -18.47 -4.09
C LYS A 81 11.68 -19.41 -3.09
N ILE A 82 10.93 -19.89 -2.08
CA ILE A 82 11.44 -20.83 -1.08
C ILE A 82 11.81 -22.16 -1.74
N ARG A 83 10.92 -22.70 -2.57
CA ARG A 83 11.16 -23.94 -3.34
C ARG A 83 12.36 -23.81 -4.27
N GLU A 84 12.43 -22.74 -5.06
CA GLU A 84 13.52 -22.50 -6.02
C GLU A 84 14.87 -22.35 -5.30
N LYS A 85 14.92 -21.60 -4.18
CA LYS A 85 16.13 -21.39 -3.37
C LYS A 85 16.72 -22.70 -2.84
N ARG A 86 15.87 -23.67 -2.50
CA ARG A 86 16.28 -24.97 -1.92
C ARG A 86 16.19 -26.13 -2.91
N ASN A 87 15.75 -25.89 -4.14
CA ASN A 87 15.50 -26.87 -5.19
C ASN A 87 14.61 -28.04 -4.72
N MET A 88 13.49 -27.72 -4.08
CA MET A 88 12.55 -28.67 -3.49
C MET A 88 11.19 -28.68 -4.19
N SER A 89 10.54 -29.83 -4.20
CA SER A 89 9.12 -30.01 -4.54
C SER A 89 8.19 -29.51 -3.42
N HIS A 90 6.87 -29.40 -3.68
CA HIS A 90 5.90 -29.02 -2.64
C HIS A 90 5.84 -30.08 -1.53
N ASP A 91 5.94 -31.36 -1.89
CA ASP A 91 6.01 -32.48 -0.95
C ASP A 91 7.27 -32.44 -0.07
N GLU A 92 8.42 -32.16 -0.66
CA GLU A 92 9.69 -32.05 0.08
C GLU A 92 9.66 -30.84 1.01
N LEU A 93 9.17 -29.69 0.54
CA LEU A 93 9.04 -28.49 1.38
C LEU A 93 8.07 -28.73 2.54
N SER A 94 6.93 -29.38 2.30
CA SER A 94 5.97 -29.77 3.34
C SER A 94 6.63 -30.59 4.45
N LYS A 95 7.36 -31.65 4.07
CA LYS A 95 8.08 -32.52 5.02
C LYS A 95 9.20 -31.77 5.76
N ASP A 96 9.91 -30.88 5.07
CA ASP A 96 11.01 -30.13 5.68
C ASP A 96 10.53 -29.09 6.69
N ILE A 97 9.42 -28.40 6.40
CA ILE A 97 8.74 -27.50 7.35
C ILE A 97 8.22 -28.30 8.56
N GLU A 98 7.60 -29.46 8.33
CA GLU A 98 7.12 -30.33 9.40
C GLU A 98 8.27 -30.78 10.31
N LYS A 99 9.40 -31.19 9.72
CA LYS A 99 10.60 -31.60 10.47
C LYS A 99 11.24 -30.46 11.26
N SER A 100 11.24 -29.25 10.71
CA SER A 100 11.93 -28.09 11.29
C SER A 100 11.09 -27.36 12.34
N ILE A 101 9.79 -27.21 12.09
CA ILE A 101 8.87 -26.36 12.88
C ILE A 101 7.80 -27.19 13.61
N GLY A 102 7.59 -28.45 13.23
CA GLY A 102 6.57 -29.33 13.82
C GLY A 102 5.15 -29.08 13.32
N THR A 103 4.97 -28.17 12.34
CA THR A 103 3.66 -27.86 11.76
C THR A 103 3.50 -28.58 10.43
N LYS A 104 2.48 -29.43 10.33
CA LYS A 104 2.14 -30.14 9.09
C LYS A 104 1.35 -29.23 8.17
N ILE A 105 1.98 -28.81 7.07
CA ILE A 105 1.32 -28.05 6.00
C ILE A 105 1.14 -28.97 4.79
N PRO A 106 -0.08 -29.31 4.38
CA PRO A 106 -0.29 -30.19 3.23
C PRO A 106 0.34 -29.61 1.94
N PRO A 107 0.97 -30.44 1.08
CA PRO A 107 1.55 -29.98 -0.18
C PRO A 107 0.56 -29.25 -1.08
N GLU A 108 -0.72 -29.65 -1.06
CA GLU A 108 -1.79 -29.04 -1.86
C GLU A 108 -2.07 -27.59 -1.41
N VAL A 109 -1.87 -27.30 -0.12
CA VAL A 109 -2.00 -25.95 0.44
C VAL A 109 -0.86 -25.09 -0.07
N LEU A 110 0.38 -25.59 -0.04
CA LEU A 110 1.55 -24.87 -0.58
C LEU A 110 1.39 -24.61 -2.08
N GLU A 111 0.93 -25.60 -2.84
CA GLU A 111 0.66 -25.47 -4.27
C GLU A 111 -0.45 -24.45 -4.55
N SER A 112 -1.54 -24.49 -3.78
CA SER A 112 -2.65 -23.55 -3.92
C SER A 112 -2.27 -22.12 -3.54
N MET A 113 -1.38 -21.95 -2.56
CA MET A 113 -0.78 -20.66 -2.20
C MET A 113 0.11 -20.14 -3.33
N GLU A 114 0.97 -20.97 -3.90
CA GLU A 114 1.85 -20.59 -5.02
C GLU A 114 1.07 -20.23 -6.29
N LYS A 115 -0.03 -20.94 -6.55
CA LYS A 115 -0.92 -20.66 -7.70
C LYS A 115 -1.87 -19.48 -7.46
N GLY A 116 -1.83 -18.85 -6.27
CA GLY A 116 -2.73 -17.77 -5.90
C GLY A 116 -4.21 -18.17 -5.80
N LYS A 117 -4.50 -19.48 -5.74
CA LYS A 117 -5.87 -20.00 -5.58
C LYS A 117 -6.33 -19.97 -4.13
N LEU A 118 -5.39 -20.08 -3.19
CA LEU A 118 -5.65 -19.97 -1.76
C LEU A 118 -5.22 -18.58 -1.26
N LEU A 119 -6.20 -17.68 -1.23
CA LEU A 119 -6.00 -16.27 -0.90
C LEU A 119 -5.83 -16.01 0.60
N ASN A 120 -6.39 -16.89 1.45
CA ASN A 120 -6.36 -16.75 2.90
C ASN A 120 -6.08 -18.10 3.59
N PRO A 121 -4.82 -18.57 3.59
CA PRO A 121 -4.43 -19.75 4.37
C PRO A 121 -4.50 -19.46 5.87
N GLY A 122 -4.72 -20.50 6.67
CA GLY A 122 -4.77 -20.39 8.12
C GLY A 122 -3.51 -19.72 8.68
N GLN A 123 -3.69 -18.91 9.73
CA GLN A 123 -2.61 -18.13 10.35
C GLN A 123 -1.44 -19.01 10.82
N ASP A 124 -1.74 -20.24 11.25
CA ASP A 124 -0.74 -21.21 11.69
C ASP A 124 0.24 -21.59 10.57
N TYR A 125 -0.25 -21.75 9.34
CA TYR A 125 0.59 -22.05 8.17
C TYR A 125 1.50 -20.87 7.83
N ILE A 126 0.98 -19.65 7.90
CA ILE A 126 1.76 -18.43 7.68
C ILE A 126 2.85 -18.30 8.74
N ASN A 127 2.50 -18.51 10.01
CA ASN A 127 3.47 -18.46 11.10
C ASN A 127 4.56 -19.53 10.95
N ALA A 128 4.20 -20.74 10.52
CA ALA A 128 5.15 -21.83 10.30
C ALA A 128 6.12 -21.51 9.16
N ILE A 129 5.62 -21.04 8.01
CA ILE A 129 6.46 -20.65 6.86
C ILE A 129 7.37 -19.46 7.22
N ALA A 130 6.83 -18.49 7.97
CA ALA A 130 7.59 -17.31 8.40
C ALA A 130 8.76 -17.72 9.31
N ARG A 131 8.50 -18.60 10.28
CA ARG A 131 9.54 -19.15 11.17
C ARG A 131 10.56 -19.99 10.40
N TYR A 132 10.11 -20.80 9.45
CA TYR A 132 10.97 -21.64 8.62
C TYR A 132 11.96 -20.80 7.79
N GLU A 133 11.51 -19.69 7.20
CA GLU A 133 12.40 -18.79 6.45
C GLU A 133 13.10 -17.73 7.32
N GLY A 134 12.78 -17.64 8.61
CA GLY A 134 13.35 -16.63 9.50
C GLY A 134 12.89 -15.21 9.20
N VAL A 135 11.67 -15.03 8.69
CA VAL A 135 11.06 -13.73 8.38
C VAL A 135 9.84 -13.48 9.25
N SER A 136 9.40 -12.22 9.36
CA SER A 136 8.14 -11.90 10.05
C SER A 136 6.93 -12.37 9.22
N PRO A 137 5.83 -12.85 9.85
CA PRO A 137 4.59 -13.23 9.14
C PRO A 137 4.06 -12.16 8.18
N GLY A 138 4.21 -10.88 8.53
CA GLY A 138 3.83 -9.75 7.69
C GLY A 138 4.51 -9.72 6.32
N MET A 139 5.75 -10.20 6.22
CA MET A 139 6.49 -10.30 4.95
C MET A 139 5.88 -11.32 3.98
N LEU A 140 5.05 -12.24 4.50
CA LEU A 140 4.41 -13.27 3.69
C LEU A 140 3.18 -12.77 2.94
N TYR A 141 2.64 -11.61 3.32
CA TYR A 141 1.49 -11.00 2.66
C TYR A 141 1.94 -10.05 1.55
N LYS A 142 1.24 -10.10 0.42
CA LYS A 142 1.29 -9.06 -0.60
C LYS A 142 0.40 -7.92 -0.12
N CYS A 143 0.91 -6.70 -0.16
CA CYS A 143 0.06 -5.52 -0.11
C CYS A 143 -0.70 -5.46 -1.44
N ALA A 144 -1.78 -6.24 -1.55
CA ALA A 144 -2.58 -6.34 -2.75
C ALA A 144 -3.50 -5.12 -2.82
N VAL A 145 -2.96 -4.08 -3.44
CA VAL A 145 -3.73 -2.99 -4.04
C VAL A 145 -4.76 -3.63 -4.98
N SER A 146 -6.06 -3.38 -4.76
CA SER A 146 -7.11 -3.96 -5.61
C SER A 146 -6.88 -3.60 -7.09
N ALA A 147 -7.34 -4.45 -8.00
CA ALA A 147 -7.16 -4.26 -9.45
C ALA A 147 -7.62 -2.87 -9.93
N ASP A 148 -8.65 -2.32 -9.30
CA ASP A 148 -9.16 -0.97 -9.58
C ASP A 148 -8.14 0.13 -9.23
N LEU A 149 -7.39 -0.04 -8.14
CA LEU A 149 -6.39 0.95 -7.72
C LEU A 149 -5.07 0.80 -8.47
N ASP A 150 -4.72 -0.43 -8.86
CA ASP A 150 -3.58 -0.70 -9.74
C ASP A 150 -3.79 -0.04 -11.12
N PHE A 151 -5.04 0.02 -11.59
CA PHE A 151 -5.45 0.78 -12.76
C PHE A 151 -5.29 2.29 -12.57
N THR A 152 -5.81 2.87 -11.47
CA THR A 152 -5.71 4.32 -11.20
C THR A 152 -4.26 4.80 -11.01
N ILE A 153 -3.39 3.98 -10.41
CA ILE A 153 -1.96 4.30 -10.27
C ILE A 153 -1.28 4.29 -11.64
N LYS A 154 -1.56 3.30 -12.49
CA LYS A 154 -1.03 3.24 -13.86
C LYS A 154 -1.53 4.40 -14.72
N GLU A 155 -2.80 4.79 -14.58
CA GLU A 155 -3.40 5.95 -15.24
C GLU A 155 -2.73 7.26 -14.80
N SER A 156 -2.58 7.47 -13.49
CA SER A 156 -1.89 8.65 -12.93
C SER A 156 -0.42 8.76 -13.38
N ILE A 157 0.27 7.61 -13.48
CA ILE A 157 1.64 7.52 -13.98
C ILE A 157 1.70 7.83 -15.48
N GLY A 158 0.72 7.37 -16.26
CA GLY A 158 0.57 7.67 -17.68
C GLY A 158 0.38 9.16 -17.94
N GLU A 159 -0.56 9.80 -17.25
CA GLU A 159 -0.81 11.24 -17.36
C GLU A 159 0.43 12.09 -17.02
N LEU A 160 1.19 11.66 -16.01
CA LEU A 160 2.42 12.37 -15.61
C LEU A 160 3.54 12.20 -16.64
N LYS A 161 3.68 11.01 -17.25
CA LYS A 161 4.63 10.80 -18.36
C LYS A 161 4.29 11.68 -19.56
N GLU A 162 3.03 11.75 -19.94
CA GLU A 162 2.59 12.62 -21.04
C GLU A 162 2.87 14.09 -20.76
N LYS A 163 2.55 14.56 -19.54
CA LYS A 163 2.84 15.94 -19.12
C LYS A 163 4.34 16.21 -19.07
N LEU A 164 5.15 15.27 -18.57
CA LEU A 164 6.60 15.42 -18.49
C LEU A 164 7.24 15.55 -19.88
N ASN A 165 6.78 14.74 -20.84
CA ASN A 165 7.24 14.79 -22.23
C ASN A 165 6.92 16.13 -22.93
N GLN A 166 5.91 16.86 -22.44
CA GLN A 166 5.52 18.17 -22.97
C GLN A 166 6.22 19.34 -22.28
N ILE A 167 6.90 19.11 -21.14
CA ILE A 167 7.52 20.19 -20.36
C ILE A 167 8.88 20.55 -20.95
N ASN A 168 9.03 21.83 -21.31
CA ASN A 168 10.31 22.37 -21.73
C ASN A 168 11.22 22.66 -20.52
N LEU A 169 12.19 21.78 -20.28
CA LEU A 169 13.15 21.90 -19.17
C LEU A 169 14.32 22.86 -19.47
N SER A 170 14.29 23.64 -20.55
CA SER A 170 15.40 24.53 -20.96
C SER A 170 15.88 25.48 -19.86
N HIS A 171 14.97 25.98 -19.02
CA HIS A 171 15.27 26.86 -17.88
C HIS A 171 16.16 26.24 -16.78
N ILE A 172 16.24 24.91 -16.69
CA ILE A 172 17.12 24.22 -15.74
C ILE A 172 18.54 24.22 -16.32
N ARG A 173 19.51 24.82 -15.63
CA ARG A 173 20.90 24.87 -16.14
C ARG A 173 21.71 23.61 -15.82
N ASN A 174 21.31 22.87 -14.78
CA ASN A 174 21.99 21.64 -14.37
C ASN A 174 21.66 20.49 -15.33
N LYS A 175 22.69 19.92 -15.96
CA LYS A 175 22.58 18.84 -16.95
C LYS A 175 22.24 17.49 -16.31
N GLU A 176 22.86 17.13 -15.19
CA GLU A 176 22.58 15.89 -14.46
C GLU A 176 21.13 15.86 -13.95
N LEU A 177 20.63 17.00 -13.48
CA LEU A 177 19.25 17.11 -13.04
C LEU A 177 18.25 16.90 -14.19
N LYS A 178 18.57 17.39 -15.40
CA LYS A 178 17.74 17.13 -16.59
C LYS A 178 17.71 15.66 -16.97
N GLU A 179 18.87 15.01 -16.99
CA GLU A 179 18.98 13.59 -17.28
C GLU A 179 18.25 12.75 -16.22
N TRP A 180 18.35 13.15 -14.96
CA TRP A 180 17.62 12.51 -13.86
C TRP A 180 16.10 12.66 -14.01
N ILE A 181 15.59 13.87 -14.28
CA ILE A 181 14.15 14.12 -14.46
C ILE A 181 13.58 13.28 -15.62
N ASN A 182 14.35 13.10 -16.70
CA ASN A 182 13.93 12.33 -17.86
C ASN A 182 14.07 10.80 -17.67
N ASN A 183 14.68 10.34 -16.57
CA ASN A 183 14.82 8.91 -16.29
C ASN A 183 13.49 8.34 -15.76
N PRO A 184 12.93 7.27 -16.36
CA PRO A 184 11.71 6.63 -15.88
C PRO A 184 11.76 6.17 -14.41
N ALA A 185 12.94 5.80 -13.90
CA ALA A 185 13.13 5.40 -12.51
C ALA A 185 13.04 6.57 -11.51
N SER A 186 13.15 7.82 -11.99
CA SER A 186 12.98 9.02 -11.15
C SER A 186 11.51 9.39 -10.92
N LEU A 187 10.58 8.81 -11.71
CA LEU A 187 9.19 9.24 -11.76
C LEU A 187 8.48 9.07 -10.41
N GLU A 188 8.77 7.99 -9.68
CA GLU A 188 8.22 7.76 -8.34
C GLU A 188 8.65 8.85 -7.35
N TYR A 189 9.90 9.30 -7.45
CA TYR A 189 10.45 10.37 -6.63
C TYR A 189 9.84 11.73 -7.00
N LEU A 190 9.59 11.99 -8.28
CA LEU A 190 8.89 13.19 -8.74
C LEU A 190 7.44 13.23 -8.27
N VAL A 191 6.73 12.10 -8.31
CA VAL A 191 5.38 11.95 -7.74
C VAL A 191 5.39 12.26 -6.24
N PHE A 192 6.36 11.69 -5.52
CA PHE A 192 6.51 11.92 -4.09
C PHE A 192 6.80 13.40 -3.79
N ALA A 193 7.75 14.01 -4.49
CA ALA A 193 8.07 15.43 -4.35
C ALA A 193 6.85 16.33 -4.64
N LYS A 194 6.07 16.01 -5.67
CA LYS A 194 4.82 16.71 -5.97
C LYS A 194 3.80 16.58 -4.83
N LYS A 195 3.63 15.38 -4.27
CA LYS A 195 2.73 15.17 -3.13
C LYS A 195 3.15 16.03 -1.92
N LEU A 196 4.45 16.06 -1.60
CA LEU A 196 4.98 16.90 -0.52
C LEU A 196 4.70 18.39 -0.76
N PHE A 197 4.92 18.85 -1.99
CA PHE A 197 4.62 20.23 -2.40
C PHE A 197 3.13 20.57 -2.25
N ASP A 198 2.24 19.71 -2.73
CA ASP A 198 0.79 19.90 -2.63
C ASP A 198 0.32 19.92 -1.16
N MET A 199 0.97 19.13 -0.31
CA MET A 199 0.75 19.10 1.15
C MET A 199 1.41 20.28 1.88
N LYS A 200 2.15 21.14 1.19
CA LYS A 200 2.94 22.25 1.76
C LYS A 200 3.92 21.81 2.85
N ILE A 201 4.44 20.59 2.73
CA ILE A 201 5.45 20.04 3.64
C ILE A 201 6.82 20.45 3.13
N ASN A 202 7.66 20.96 4.03
CA ASN A 202 9.05 21.32 3.68
C ASN A 202 9.84 20.03 3.37
N PRO A 203 10.44 19.89 2.17
CA PRO A 203 11.25 18.73 1.81
C PRO A 203 12.44 18.52 2.74
N ASP A 204 13.07 19.59 3.24
CA ASP A 204 14.22 19.50 4.16
C ASP A 204 13.82 18.88 5.50
N PHE A 205 12.58 19.12 5.94
CA PHE A 205 12.04 18.47 7.14
C PHE A 205 11.90 16.95 6.92
N VAL A 206 11.40 16.54 5.75
CA VAL A 206 11.26 15.11 5.42
C VAL A 206 12.62 14.44 5.32
N LEU A 207 13.58 15.08 4.64
CA LEU A 207 14.95 14.57 4.55
C LEU A 207 15.58 14.44 5.94
N LYS A 208 15.42 15.45 6.80
CA LYS A 208 15.97 15.41 8.16
C LYS A 208 15.29 14.35 9.03
N GLU A 209 13.99 14.15 8.95
CA GLU A 209 13.32 13.14 9.78
C GLU A 209 13.58 11.71 9.28
N PHE A 210 13.60 11.49 7.96
CA PHE A 210 13.77 10.15 7.38
C PHE A 210 15.23 9.74 7.26
N VAL A 211 16.08 10.57 6.66
CA VAL A 211 17.50 10.23 6.43
C VAL A 211 18.23 10.16 7.78
N TYR A 212 17.96 11.09 8.68
CA TYR A 212 18.69 11.15 9.95
C TYR A 212 18.26 10.06 10.95
N LYS A 213 17.04 9.54 10.88
CA LYS A 213 16.60 8.38 11.70
C LYS A 213 16.99 7.04 11.10
N ILE A 214 16.93 6.89 9.78
CA ILE A 214 17.25 5.62 9.11
C ILE A 214 18.76 5.35 9.14
N PHE A 215 19.60 6.36 8.88
CA PHE A 215 21.05 6.15 8.76
C PHE A 215 21.83 6.32 10.08
N ARG A 216 21.22 6.87 11.15
CA ARG A 216 21.89 7.02 12.46
C ARG A 216 21.49 5.94 13.48
N ASN A 217 20.40 5.20 13.25
CA ASN A 217 20.05 4.00 14.03
C ASN A 217 20.93 2.77 13.70
N GLY A 218 21.94 2.92 12.82
CA GLY A 218 22.95 1.90 12.53
C GLY A 218 24.32 2.15 13.18
N VAL A 219 24.45 3.16 14.05
CA VAL A 219 25.67 3.38 14.85
C VAL A 219 25.26 3.56 16.31
N ASN A 220 25.05 2.44 16.97
CA ASN A 220 25.30 2.19 18.40
C ASN A 220 25.29 0.69 18.64
#